data_AF-A0A9D1KLU2-F1
#
_entry.id   AF-A0A9D1KLU2-F1
#
_cell.length_a   1.000
_cell.length_b   1.000
_cell.length_c   1.000
_cell.angle_alpha   90.00
_cell.angle_beta   90.00
_cell.angle_gamma   90.00
#
_symmetry.space_group_name_H-M   'P 1'
#
loop_
_entity.id
_entity.type
_entity.pdbx_description
1 polymer ?
#
loop_
_entity_poly.entity_id
_entity_poly.type
_entity_poly.pdbx_seq_one_letter_code
_entity_poly.pdbx_strand_id
1 'polypeptide(L)'
;MSYRLWHRVVVHALLGEDRTELGEQDQLDPVAVDALIGAERERVLQVWHERLAAGLAWPVPPTPELSTGLPWAQYATAVHRTRVRHDLQGAPARARAFRPPDDPQTRHLMADRPPHW
;
A
#
# COMPACT_ATOMS: atom_id res chain seq x y z
N MET A 1 15.45 7.73 -9.67
CA MET A 1 15.73 6.56 -8.82
C MET A 1 14.67 5.51 -9.11
N SER A 2 15.07 4.28 -9.46
CA SER A 2 14.13 3.16 -9.57
C SER A 2 13.94 2.57 -8.17
N TYR A 3 12.69 2.35 -7.76
CA TYR A 3 12.37 1.71 -6.49
C TYR A 3 12.54 0.20 -6.62
N ARG A 4 13.23 -0.44 -5.67
CA ARG A 4 13.69 -1.84 -5.78
C ARG A 4 12.93 -2.85 -4.92
N LEU A 5 11.90 -2.46 -4.18
CA LEU A 5 11.21 -3.39 -3.27
C LEU A 5 9.72 -3.53 -3.64
N TRP A 6 9.41 -3.44 -4.94
CA TRP A 6 8.03 -3.34 -5.42
C TRP A 6 7.11 -4.47 -4.97
N HIS A 7 7.58 -5.71 -5.04
CA HIS A 7 6.78 -6.85 -4.60
C HIS A 7 6.60 -6.84 -3.09
N ARG A 8 7.70 -6.65 -2.35
CA ARG A 8 7.68 -6.60 -0.88
C ARG A 8 6.71 -5.56 -0.35
N VAL A 9 6.72 -4.34 -0.89
CA VAL A 9 5.85 -3.26 -0.38
C VAL A 9 4.37 -3.48 -0.66
N VAL A 10 4.03 -4.09 -1.79
CA VAL A 10 2.62 -4.42 -2.12
C VAL A 10 2.14 -5.61 -1.29
N VAL A 11 2.98 -6.62 -1.12
CA VAL A 11 2.68 -7.80 -0.30
C VAL A 11 2.52 -7.40 1.17
N HIS A 12 3.44 -6.60 1.70
CA HIS A 12 3.35 -6.02 3.04
C HIS A 12 2.05 -5.21 3.22
N ALA A 13 1.63 -4.45 2.21
CA ALA A 13 0.39 -3.68 2.32
C ALA A 13 -0.85 -4.57 2.54
N LEU A 14 -0.86 -5.79 2.00
CA LEU A 14 -2.02 -6.67 2.06
C LEU A 14 -1.94 -7.70 3.19
N LEU A 15 -0.74 -8.22 3.47
CA LEU A 15 -0.50 -9.22 4.51
C LEU A 15 0.01 -8.63 5.84
N GLY A 16 0.53 -7.40 5.83
CA GLY A 16 1.18 -6.80 7.00
C GLY A 16 2.50 -7.45 7.41
N GLU A 17 3.01 -8.35 6.58
CA GLU A 17 4.24 -9.12 6.80
C GLU A 17 5.30 -8.67 5.78
N ASP A 18 6.53 -8.45 6.25
CA ASP A 18 7.67 -8.22 5.36
C ASP A 18 8.19 -9.58 4.85
N ARG A 19 8.05 -9.81 3.54
CA ARG A 19 8.49 -11.02 2.86
C ARG A 19 9.86 -10.82 2.23
N THR A 20 10.89 -10.88 3.06
CA THR A 20 12.29 -10.66 2.63
C THR A 20 12.76 -11.70 1.60
N GLU A 21 12.11 -12.87 1.56
CA GLU A 21 12.35 -13.93 0.58
C GLU A 21 12.04 -13.52 -0.86
N LEU A 22 11.24 -12.48 -1.07
CA LEU A 22 10.94 -11.98 -2.41
C LEU A 22 12.16 -11.29 -3.03
N GLY A 23 13.14 -10.81 -2.27
CA GLY A 23 14.31 -10.12 -2.82
C GLY A 23 14.02 -8.69 -3.33
N GLU A 24 14.87 -8.19 -4.22
CA GLU A 24 14.75 -6.85 -4.82
C GLU A 24 14.16 -6.93 -6.25
N GLN A 25 13.13 -6.11 -6.52
CA GLN A 25 12.54 -5.87 -7.83
C GLN A 25 12.38 -4.38 -8.12
N ASP A 26 13.07 -3.95 -9.16
CA ASP A 26 13.09 -2.59 -9.70
C ASP A 26 11.75 -2.17 -10.33
N GLN A 27 10.92 -3.16 -10.66
CA GLN A 27 9.60 -3.00 -11.28
C GLN A 27 8.59 -3.94 -10.64
N LEU A 28 7.33 -3.50 -10.62
CA LEU A 28 6.22 -4.33 -10.22
C LEU A 28 5.86 -5.29 -11.36
N ASP A 29 6.15 -6.58 -11.18
CA ASP A 29 5.47 -7.64 -11.93
C ASP A 29 4.09 -7.92 -11.30
N PRO A 30 2.98 -7.50 -11.95
CA PRO A 30 1.64 -7.72 -11.41
C PRO A 30 1.27 -9.20 -11.37
N VAL A 31 1.74 -10.02 -12.31
CA VAL A 31 1.36 -11.44 -12.39
C VAL A 31 1.95 -12.19 -11.20
N ALA A 32 3.23 -11.95 -10.89
CA ALA A 32 3.88 -12.56 -9.72
C ALA A 32 3.20 -12.16 -8.41
N VAL A 33 2.87 -10.87 -8.24
CA VAL A 33 2.19 -10.39 -7.04
C VAL A 33 0.78 -10.95 -6.94
N ASP A 34 0.01 -10.97 -8.02
CA ASP A 34 -1.35 -11.52 -8.01
C ASP A 34 -1.34 -13.02 -7.72
N ALA A 35 -0.39 -13.78 -8.26
CA ALA A 35 -0.25 -15.20 -7.99
C ALA A 35 0.00 -15.46 -6.49
N LEU A 36 0.89 -14.67 -5.88
CA LEU A 36 1.19 -14.76 -4.45
C LEU A 36 0.00 -14.36 -3.59
N ILE A 37 -0.66 -13.23 -3.89
CA ILE A 37 -1.86 -12.79 -3.17
C ILE A 37 -3.02 -13.75 -3.36
N GLY A 38 -3.14 -14.38 -4.53
CA GLY A 38 -4.10 -15.43 -4.80
C GLY A 38 -3.87 -16.68 -3.96
N ALA A 39 -2.61 -17.12 -3.84
CA ALA A 39 -2.22 -18.24 -2.98
C ALA A 39 -2.46 -17.95 -1.50
N GLU A 40 -2.24 -16.70 -1.07
CA GLU A 40 -2.37 -16.25 0.33
C GLU A 40 -3.73 -15.57 0.61
N ARG A 41 -4.76 -15.82 -0.21
CA ARG A 41 -6.02 -15.08 -0.15
C ARG A 41 -6.70 -15.15 1.21
N GLU A 42 -6.73 -16.33 1.81
CA GLU A 42 -7.32 -16.54 3.15
C GLU A 42 -6.61 -15.71 4.21
N ARG A 43 -5.26 -15.68 4.15
CA ARG A 43 -4.44 -14.88 5.04
C ARG A 43 -4.68 -13.38 4.85
N VAL A 44 -4.79 -12.90 3.62
CA VAL A 44 -5.13 -11.48 3.32
C VAL A 44 -6.49 -11.11 3.93
N LEU A 45 -7.51 -11.97 3.79
CA LEU A 45 -8.82 -11.74 4.39
C LEU A 45 -8.75 -11.73 5.92
N GLN A 46 -7.97 -12.64 6.51
CA GLN A 46 -7.76 -12.67 7.96
C GLN A 46 -7.12 -11.36 8.46
N VAL A 47 -6.02 -10.91 7.84
CA VAL A 47 -5.34 -9.66 8.19
C VAL A 47 -6.28 -8.47 8.07
N TRP A 48 -7.08 -8.43 7.01
CA TRP A 48 -8.07 -7.38 6.83
C TRP A 48 -9.10 -7.37 7.96
N HIS A 49 -9.68 -8.53 8.33
CA HIS A 49 -10.62 -8.63 9.44
C HIS A 49 -10.00 -8.25 10.79
N GLU A 50 -8.79 -8.74 11.09
CA GLU A 50 -8.05 -8.44 12.31
C GLU A 50 -7.83 -6.93 12.48
N ARG A 51 -7.44 -6.25 11.39
CA ARG A 51 -7.22 -4.81 11.42
C ARG A 51 -8.52 -4.02 11.54
N LEU A 52 -9.58 -4.44 10.86
CA LEU A 52 -10.89 -3.81 11.00
C LEU A 52 -11.41 -3.94 12.44
N ALA A 53 -11.29 -5.13 13.04
CA ALA A 53 -11.67 -5.37 14.43
C ALA A 53 -10.86 -4.51 15.42
N ALA A 54 -9.58 -4.27 15.11
CA ALA A 54 -8.71 -3.39 15.89
C ALA A 54 -8.88 -1.88 15.58
N GLY A 55 -9.77 -1.50 14.64
CA GLY A 55 -9.94 -0.10 14.23
C GLY A 55 -8.72 0.50 13.51
N LEU A 56 -7.85 -0.34 12.94
CA LEU A 56 -6.64 0.05 12.25
C LEU A 56 -6.89 0.27 10.75
N ALA A 57 -6.07 1.13 10.14
CA ALA A 57 -6.12 1.34 8.69
C ALA A 57 -5.77 0.06 7.92
N TRP A 58 -6.51 -0.23 6.86
CA TRP A 58 -6.18 -1.25 5.87
C TRP A 58 -6.32 -0.64 4.47
N PRO A 59 -5.33 -0.79 3.56
CA PRO A 59 -4.10 -1.61 3.64
C PRO A 59 -3.10 -1.20 4.73
N VAL A 60 -2.19 -2.10 5.09
CA VAL A 60 -1.13 -1.87 6.08
C VAL A 60 -0.15 -0.82 5.54
N PRO A 61 0.16 0.24 6.31
CA PRO A 61 1.14 1.22 5.87
C PRO A 61 2.54 0.57 5.75
N PRO A 62 3.33 0.95 4.73
CA PRO A 62 4.70 0.46 4.59
C PRO A 62 5.56 0.95 5.76
N THR A 63 6.55 0.16 6.14
CA THR A 63 7.53 0.55 7.16
C THR A 63 8.47 1.65 6.63
N PRO A 64 9.22 2.36 7.48
CA PRO A 64 10.22 3.34 7.03
C PRO A 64 11.22 2.77 6.01
N GLU A 65 11.63 1.52 6.20
CA GLU A 65 12.56 0.80 5.32
C GLU A 65 11.92 0.57 3.93
N LEU A 66 10.66 0.14 3.90
CA LEU A 66 9.94 -0.10 2.64
C LEU A 66 9.52 1.22 1.95
N SER A 67 9.30 2.29 2.70
CA SER A 67 8.84 3.58 2.13
C SER A 67 9.97 4.44 1.55
N THR A 68 11.23 4.13 1.85
CA THR A 68 12.38 4.90 1.37
C THR A 68 12.47 4.86 -0.16
N GLY A 69 12.28 6.02 -0.81
CA GLY A 69 12.31 6.14 -2.28
C GLY A 69 11.08 5.58 -3.00
N LEU A 70 10.00 5.25 -2.27
CA LEU A 70 8.76 4.72 -2.83
C LEU A 70 7.98 5.79 -3.60
N PRO A 71 7.68 5.59 -4.90
CA PRO A 71 6.79 6.49 -5.63
C PRO A 71 5.33 6.26 -5.19
N TRP A 72 4.88 7.05 -4.20
CA TRP A 72 3.58 6.90 -3.53
C TRP A 72 2.37 6.79 -4.46
N ALA A 73 2.33 7.56 -5.55
CA ALA A 73 1.23 7.50 -6.52
C ALA A 73 1.17 6.15 -7.26
N GLN A 74 2.33 5.62 -7.63
CA GLN A 74 2.45 4.31 -8.28
C GLN A 74 2.13 3.18 -7.30
N TYR A 75 2.58 3.31 -6.05
CA TYR A 75 2.24 2.39 -4.97
C TYR A 75 0.74 2.32 -4.68
N ALA A 76 0.09 3.47 -4.48
CA ALA A 76 -1.36 3.51 -4.25
C ALA A 76 -2.13 2.89 -5.41
N THR A 77 -1.68 3.13 -6.64
CA THR A 77 -2.26 2.52 -7.85
C THR A 77 -2.06 1.01 -7.89
N ALA A 78 -0.86 0.52 -7.57
CA ALA A 78 -0.54 -0.90 -7.53
C ALA A 78 -1.41 -1.65 -6.51
N VAL A 79 -1.41 -1.16 -5.26
CA VAL A 79 -2.22 -1.75 -4.18
C VAL A 79 -3.71 -1.71 -4.50
N HIS A 80 -4.21 -0.60 -5.06
CA HIS A 80 -5.60 -0.51 -5.48
C HIS A 80 -5.95 -1.56 -6.54
N ARG A 81 -5.14 -1.69 -7.60
CA ARG A 81 -5.37 -2.65 -8.68
C ARG A 81 -5.39 -4.10 -8.18
N THR A 82 -4.41 -4.48 -7.33
CA THR A 82 -4.37 -5.83 -6.74
C THR A 82 -5.63 -6.07 -5.90
N ARG A 83 -6.06 -5.09 -5.08
CA ARG A 83 -7.31 -5.22 -4.31
C ARG A 83 -8.54 -5.42 -5.18
N VAL A 84 -8.67 -4.65 -6.26
CA VAL A 84 -9.78 -4.79 -7.22
C VAL A 84 -9.81 -6.20 -7.79
N ARG A 85 -8.66 -6.70 -8.24
CA ARG A 85 -8.54 -7.99 -8.91
C ARG A 85 -8.88 -9.18 -8.01
N HIS A 86 -8.61 -9.06 -6.70
CA HIS A 86 -8.91 -10.10 -5.72
C HIS A 86 -10.25 -9.90 -4.98
N ASP A 87 -11.10 -9.00 -5.47
CA ASP A 87 -12.41 -8.65 -4.87
C ASP A 87 -12.33 -8.20 -3.40
N LEU A 88 -11.26 -7.47 -3.06
CA LEU A 88 -11.01 -6.95 -1.71
C LEU A 88 -11.59 -5.54 -1.53
N GLN A 89 -12.73 -5.27 -2.16
CA GLN A 89 -13.39 -3.96 -2.18
C GLN A 89 -14.57 -3.82 -1.20
N GLY A 90 -15.06 -4.92 -0.62
CA GLY A 90 -16.28 -4.97 0.21
C GLY A 90 -16.17 -4.45 1.65
N ALA A 91 -15.07 -3.83 2.05
CA ALA A 91 -14.90 -3.28 3.39
C ALA A 91 -15.57 -1.91 3.54
N PRO A 92 -16.35 -1.63 4.60
CA PRO A 92 -16.98 -0.32 4.76
C PRO A 92 -15.94 0.80 4.67
N ALA A 93 -16.18 1.69 3.71
CA ALA A 93 -15.35 2.79 3.25
C ALA A 93 -15.17 3.92 4.29
N ARG A 94 -14.85 3.59 5.55
CA ARG A 94 -14.13 4.51 6.44
C ARG A 94 -12.62 4.33 6.26
N ALA A 95 -12.19 4.21 5.01
CA ALA A 95 -10.82 4.54 4.67
C ALA A 95 -10.67 6.05 4.90
N ARG A 96 -10.23 6.44 6.10
CA ARG A 96 -9.54 7.73 6.29
C ARG A 96 -8.51 7.75 5.17
N ALA A 97 -8.69 8.65 4.20
CA ALA A 97 -7.76 8.82 3.10
C ALA A 97 -6.35 8.77 3.68
N PHE A 98 -5.52 7.86 3.17
CA PHE A 98 -4.12 7.74 3.55
C PHE A 98 -3.50 9.12 3.32
N ARG A 99 -3.40 9.93 4.38
CA ARG A 99 -2.61 11.15 4.35
C ARG A 99 -1.17 10.69 4.49
N PRO A 100 -0.27 11.10 3.59
CA PRO A 100 1.15 10.91 3.85
C PRO A 100 1.49 11.52 5.22
N PRO A 101 2.53 11.02 5.91
CA PRO A 101 2.99 11.60 7.16
C PRO A 101 3.16 13.12 6.99
N ASP A 102 2.67 13.87 7.97
CA ASP A 102 2.57 15.33 7.96
C ASP A 102 3.95 15.96 8.15
N ASP A 103 4.79 15.81 7.13
CA ASP A 103 6.14 16.36 7.07
C ASP A 103 6.08 17.88 6.80
N PRO A 104 6.75 18.72 7.60
CA PRO A 104 6.76 20.17 7.45
C PRO A 104 7.15 20.65 6.04
N GLN A 105 8.01 19.89 5.36
CA GLN A 105 8.52 20.18 4.02
C GLN A 105 7.44 19.97 2.96
N THR A 106 6.52 19.01 3.17
CA THR A 106 5.37 18.76 2.28
C THR A 106 4.30 19.85 2.44
N ARG A 107 4.17 20.44 3.64
CA ARG A 107 3.25 21.56 3.90
C ARG A 107 3.57 22.81 3.09
N HIS A 108 4.86 23.09 2.88
CA HIS A 108 5.30 24.27 2.12
C HIS A 108 4.88 24.19 0.64
N LEU A 109 4.94 22.99 0.04
CA LEU A 109 4.54 22.77 -1.35
C LEU A 109 3.01 22.85 -1.59
N MET A 110 2.20 22.70 -0.55
CA MET A 110 0.73 22.80 -0.66
C MET A 110 0.18 24.19 -0.33
N ALA A 111 0.97 25.07 0.30
CA ALA A 111 0.55 26.42 0.67
C ALA A 111 0.48 27.39 -0.53
N ASP A 112 1.12 27.06 -1.65
CA ASP A 112 1.16 27.90 -2.86
C ASP A 112 -0.03 27.71 -3.81
N ARG A 113 -1.12 27.04 -3.36
CA ARG A 113 -2.34 26.95 -4.15
C ARG A 113 -3.26 28.13 -3.79
N PRO A 114 -3.40 29.15 -4.64
CA PRO A 114 -4.31 30.25 -4.35
C PRO A 114 -5.75 29.74 -4.24
N PRO A 115 -6.56 30.28 -3.30
CA PRO A 115 -7.98 29.97 -3.24
C PRO A 115 -8.60 30.51 -4.53
N HIS A 116 -9.15 29.61 -5.32
CA HIS A 116 -9.89 29.96 -6.53
C HIS A 116 -11.18 30.69 -6.09
N TRP A 117 -11.40 31.89 -6.66
CA TRP A 117 -12.69 32.58 -6.63
C TRP A 117 -13.72 31.86 -7.49
#